data_AF-A0A2P8QIM0-F1
#
_entry.id   AF-A0A2P8QIM0-F1
#
_cell.length_a   1.000
_cell.length_b   1.000
_cell.length_c   1.000
_cell.angle_alpha   90.00
_cell.angle_beta   90.00
_cell.angle_gamma   90.00
#
_symmetry.space_group_name_H-M   'P 1'
#
loop_
_entity.id
_entity.type
_entity.pdbx_description
1 polymer ?
#
loop_
_entity_poly.entity_id
_entity_poly.type
_entity_poly.pdbx_seq_one_letter_code
_entity_poly.pdbx_strand_id
1 'polypeptide(L)'
;MDLSIQAKIVALWAVFLFGMVFHSQLAMMPMLYGQSVAMPGAKGKMPVTHPWLMLGFYAIPMLAIAATALINWQPYRIIHFGLTALYTALNFLHAALDLTVKPIEWYQIALMVVVFFNGIFLNILAFEWMQVF
;
A
#
# COMPACT_ATOMS: atom_id res chain seq x y z
N MET A 1 20.38 18.47 -7.52
CA MET A 1 19.28 18.65 -8.48
C MET A 1 18.01 18.28 -7.73
N ASP A 2 17.13 19.23 -7.45
CA ASP A 2 15.91 18.95 -6.70
C ASP A 2 14.88 18.26 -7.58
N LEU A 3 14.27 17.18 -7.07
CA LEU A 3 13.20 16.49 -7.77
C LEU A 3 11.92 17.33 -7.74
N SER A 4 11.14 17.30 -8.84
CA SER A 4 9.79 17.87 -8.85
C SER A 4 8.89 17.17 -7.83
N ILE A 5 7.85 17.85 -7.34
CA ILE A 5 6.90 17.25 -6.38
C ILE A 5 6.27 15.98 -6.97
N GLN A 6 5.89 15.98 -8.25
CA GLN A 6 5.36 14.79 -8.93
C GLN A 6 6.37 13.63 -8.93
N ALA A 7 7.65 13.89 -9.20
CA ALA A 7 8.68 12.84 -9.18
C ALA A 7 8.85 12.25 -7.77
N LYS A 8 8.78 13.10 -6.72
CA LYS A 8 8.80 12.64 -5.32
C LYS A 8 7.56 11.79 -5.00
N ILE A 9 6.37 12.22 -5.42
CA ILE A 9 5.11 11.47 -5.25
C ILE A 9 5.19 10.10 -5.94
N VAL A 10 5.66 10.05 -7.20
CA VAL A 10 5.85 8.80 -7.94
C VAL A 10 6.83 7.87 -7.22
N ALA A 11 7.95 8.39 -6.72
CA ALA A 11 8.91 7.60 -5.97
C ALA A 11 8.31 7.04 -4.67
N LEU A 12 7.57 7.85 -3.90
CA LEU A 12 6.92 7.39 -2.67
C LEU A 12 5.82 6.36 -2.95
N TRP A 13 5.05 6.50 -4.03
CA TRP A 13 4.11 5.45 -4.45
C TRP A 13 4.82 4.16 -4.83
N ALA A 14 5.96 4.23 -5.50
CA ALA A 14 6.74 3.05 -5.82
C ALA A 14 7.25 2.36 -4.55
N VAL A 15 7.79 3.12 -3.59
CA VAL A 15 8.19 2.60 -2.26
C VAL A 15 7.00 1.96 -1.54
N PHE A 16 5.83 2.61 -1.56
CA PHE A 16 4.60 2.08 -0.98
C PHE A 16 4.21 0.74 -1.62
N LEU A 17 4.18 0.68 -2.96
CA LEU A 17 3.85 -0.51 -3.72
C LEU A 17 4.82 -1.67 -3.45
N PHE A 18 6.13 -1.40 -3.47
CA PHE A 18 7.14 -2.40 -3.11
C PHE A 18 6.98 -2.88 -1.67
N GLY A 19 6.70 -1.98 -0.72
CA GLY A 19 6.42 -2.34 0.66
C GLY A 19 5.24 -3.32 0.80
N MET A 20 4.14 -3.07 0.08
CA MET A 20 2.99 -3.99 0.08
C MET A 20 3.30 -5.35 -0.57
N VAL A 21 4.06 -5.35 -1.66
CA VAL A 21 4.51 -6.60 -2.31
C VAL A 21 5.40 -7.40 -1.36
N PHE A 22 6.34 -6.74 -0.67
CA PHE A 22 7.20 -7.39 0.31
C PHE A 22 6.41 -7.91 1.51
N HIS A 23 5.40 -7.19 2.01
CA HIS A 23 4.54 -7.65 3.09
C HIS A 23 3.86 -8.98 2.75
N SER A 24 3.28 -9.07 1.55
CA SER A 24 2.69 -10.32 1.06
C SER A 24 3.72 -11.43 0.88
N GLN A 25 4.90 -11.11 0.37
CA GLN A 25 5.98 -12.11 0.21
C GLN A 25 6.48 -12.62 1.57
N LEU A 26 6.72 -11.74 2.54
CA LEU A 26 7.12 -12.09 3.91
C LEU A 26 6.10 -13.01 4.58
N ALA A 27 4.81 -12.84 4.28
CA ALA A 27 3.75 -13.68 4.84
C ALA A 27 3.78 -15.10 4.25
N MET A 28 4.27 -15.23 3.02
CA MET A 28 4.39 -16.50 2.31
C MET A 28 5.74 -17.21 2.54
N MET A 29 6.78 -16.49 3.01
CA MET A 29 8.11 -17.05 3.24
C MET A 29 8.12 -18.33 4.09
N PRO A 30 7.37 -18.46 5.21
CA PRO A 30 7.39 -19.68 6.02
C PRO A 30 7.02 -20.94 5.23
N MET A 31 6.17 -20.82 4.20
CA MET A 31 5.81 -21.94 3.33
C MET A 31 7.02 -22.48 2.55
N LEU A 32 7.98 -21.62 2.20
CA LEU A 32 9.20 -22.01 1.50
C LEU A 32 10.16 -22.80 2.41
N TYR A 33 9.99 -22.70 3.73
CA TYR A 33 10.74 -23.48 4.73
C TYR A 33 9.98 -24.74 5.20
N GLY A 34 8.90 -25.12 4.50
CA GLY A 34 8.13 -26.33 4.82
C GLY A 34 7.23 -26.19 6.05
N GLN A 35 7.00 -24.97 6.56
CA GLN A 35 5.98 -24.77 7.60
C GLN A 35 4.59 -25.03 7.04
N SER A 36 3.81 -25.85 7.73
CA SER A 36 2.42 -26.15 7.35
C SER A 36 1.58 -24.89 7.53
N VAL A 37 0.79 -24.54 6.49
CA VAL A 37 -0.19 -23.46 6.60
C VAL A 37 -1.31 -23.94 7.52
N ALA A 38 -1.58 -23.19 8.59
CA ALA A 38 -2.75 -23.45 9.42
C ALA A 38 -4.01 -23.29 8.55
N MET A 39 -4.69 -24.40 8.26
CA MET A 39 -5.95 -24.44 7.50
C MET A 39 -7.17 -24.93 8.33
N PRO A 40 -7.44 -24.44 9.56
CA PRO A 40 -8.63 -24.89 10.29
C PRO A 40 -9.91 -24.54 9.52
N GLY A 41 -10.69 -25.55 9.11
CA GLY A 41 -11.98 -25.35 8.45
C GLY A 41 -11.92 -24.92 6.96
N ALA A 42 -10.76 -24.98 6.30
CA ALA A 42 -10.64 -24.59 4.90
C ALA A 42 -11.37 -25.57 3.96
N LYS A 43 -12.38 -25.08 3.23
CA LYS A 43 -13.12 -25.86 2.19
C LYS A 43 -12.39 -25.94 0.84
N GLY A 44 -11.14 -25.48 0.76
CA GLY A 44 -10.29 -25.57 -0.44
C GLY A 44 -10.62 -24.60 -1.59
N LYS A 45 -11.51 -23.61 -1.39
CA LYS A 45 -11.81 -22.61 -2.43
C LYS A 45 -11.75 -21.19 -1.88
N MET A 46 -10.85 -20.39 -2.45
CA MET A 46 -10.79 -18.94 -2.22
C MET A 46 -12.07 -18.29 -2.78
N PRO A 47 -12.73 -17.39 -2.03
CA PRO A 47 -13.88 -16.66 -2.57
C PRO A 47 -13.45 -15.80 -3.77
N VAL A 48 -14.25 -15.80 -4.84
CA VAL A 48 -13.93 -15.12 -6.11
C VAL A 48 -13.64 -13.62 -5.91
N THR A 49 -14.21 -12.99 -4.88
CA THR A 49 -14.01 -11.58 -4.57
C THR A 49 -12.60 -11.22 -4.09
N HIS A 50 -11.89 -12.14 -3.42
CA HIS A 50 -10.60 -11.86 -2.80
C HIS A 50 -9.50 -11.51 -3.82
N PRO A 51 -9.28 -12.29 -4.91
CA PRO A 51 -8.25 -11.93 -5.89
C PRO A 51 -8.56 -10.62 -6.63
N TRP A 52 -9.83 -10.27 -6.84
CA TRP A 52 -10.20 -8.97 -7.42
C TRP A 52 -9.91 -7.80 -6.48
N LEU A 53 -10.16 -7.97 -5.18
CA LEU A 53 -9.82 -6.98 -4.17
C LEU A 53 -8.30 -6.76 -4.11
N MET A 54 -7.52 -7.85 -4.09
CA MET A 54 -6.05 -7.77 -4.14
C MET A 54 -5.58 -7.07 -5.42
N LEU A 55 -6.10 -7.46 -6.58
CA LEU A 55 -5.75 -6.82 -7.85
C LEU A 55 -6.03 -5.32 -7.81
N GLY A 56 -7.21 -4.90 -7.33
CA GLY A 56 -7.56 -3.50 -7.17
C GLY A 56 -6.58 -2.76 -6.25
N PHE A 57 -6.24 -3.36 -5.11
CA PHE A 57 -5.34 -2.77 -4.12
C PHE A 57 -3.91 -2.55 -4.64
N TYR A 58 -3.43 -3.39 -5.56
CA TYR A 58 -2.13 -3.21 -6.21
C TYR A 58 -2.20 -2.32 -7.46
N ALA A 59 -3.25 -2.47 -8.27
CA ALA A 59 -3.39 -1.77 -9.54
C ALA A 59 -3.63 -0.27 -9.34
N ILE A 60 -4.37 0.13 -8.32
CA ILE A 60 -4.65 1.55 -8.04
C ILE A 60 -3.36 2.36 -7.79
N PRO A 61 -2.41 1.95 -6.92
CA PRO A 61 -1.09 2.56 -6.80
C PRO A 61 -0.33 2.63 -8.12
N MET A 62 -0.35 1.56 -8.92
CA MET A 62 0.32 1.53 -10.23
C MET A 62 -0.27 2.57 -11.19
N LEU A 63 -1.60 2.68 -11.21
CA LEU A 63 -2.31 3.70 -11.98
C LEU A 63 -2.04 5.10 -11.45
N ALA A 64 -1.94 5.29 -10.14
CA ALA A 64 -1.58 6.56 -9.52
C ALA A 64 -0.18 7.00 -9.93
N ILE A 65 0.80 6.08 -9.98
CA ILE A 65 2.15 6.34 -10.52
C ILE A 65 2.08 6.80 -11.97
N ALA A 66 1.44 6.01 -12.84
CA ALA A 66 1.37 6.31 -14.27
C ALA A 66 0.64 7.62 -14.55
N ALA A 67 -0.51 7.85 -13.90
CA ALA A 67 -1.27 9.08 -14.05
C ALA A 67 -0.51 10.29 -13.50
N THR A 68 0.20 10.19 -12.36
CA THR A 68 1.00 11.31 -11.82
C THR A 68 2.16 11.68 -12.73
N ALA A 69 2.73 10.70 -13.45
CA ALA A 69 3.79 10.94 -14.41
C ALA A 69 3.31 11.62 -15.70
N LEU A 70 2.03 11.46 -16.07
CA LEU A 70 1.50 11.89 -17.37
C LEU A 70 0.52 13.07 -17.28
N ILE A 71 -0.10 13.29 -16.12
CA ILE A 71 -1.25 14.17 -15.96
C ILE A 71 -0.96 15.18 -14.83
N ASN A 72 -1.22 16.46 -15.08
CA ASN A 72 -0.96 17.54 -14.10
C ASN A 72 -2.11 18.56 -13.95
N TRP A 73 -3.34 18.21 -14.32
CA TRP A 73 -4.52 19.08 -14.13
C TRP A 73 -5.10 19.03 -12.71
N GLN A 74 -5.74 20.12 -12.29
CA GLN A 74 -6.15 20.36 -10.91
C GLN A 74 -7.12 19.32 -10.30
N PRO A 75 -8.19 18.88 -10.99
CA PRO A 75 -9.14 17.92 -10.41
C PRO A 75 -8.48 16.59 -10.03
N TYR A 76 -7.51 16.13 -10.83
CA TYR A 76 -6.77 14.92 -10.52
C TYR A 76 -5.92 15.05 -9.26
N ARG A 77 -5.31 16.21 -9.00
CA ARG A 77 -4.51 16.41 -7.79
C ARG A 77 -5.37 16.27 -6.52
N ILE A 78 -6.62 16.76 -6.57
CA ILE A 78 -7.61 16.61 -5.49
C ILE A 78 -7.98 15.13 -5.28
N ILE A 79 -8.33 14.44 -6.37
CA ILE A 79 -8.67 13.00 -6.33
C ILE A 79 -7.47 12.19 -5.81
N HIS A 80 -6.27 12.49 -6.30
CA HIS A 80 -5.03 11.84 -5.91
C HIS A 80 -4.74 12.06 -4.41
N PHE A 81 -4.90 13.27 -3.88
CA PHE A 81 -4.77 13.52 -2.45
C PHE A 81 -5.76 12.67 -1.62
N GLY A 82 -7.02 12.63 -2.02
CA GLY A 82 -8.03 11.76 -1.39
C GLY A 82 -7.63 10.29 -1.41
N LEU A 83 -7.05 9.82 -2.52
CA LEU A 83 -6.54 8.47 -2.66
C LEU A 83 -5.39 8.18 -1.69
N THR A 84 -4.42 9.07 -1.58
CA THR A 84 -3.28 8.92 -0.66
C THR A 84 -3.75 8.83 0.80
N ALA A 85 -4.73 9.66 1.18
CA ALA A 85 -5.30 9.66 2.52
C ALA A 85 -6.04 8.34 2.82
N LEU A 86 -6.83 7.84 1.86
CA LEU A 86 -7.52 6.55 1.97
C LEU A 86 -6.53 5.40 2.18
N TYR A 87 -5.48 5.32 1.35
CA TYR A 87 -4.46 4.27 1.47
C TYR A 87 -3.70 4.35 2.80
N THR A 88 -3.41 5.55 3.28
CA THR A 88 -2.77 5.74 4.59
C THR A 88 -3.66 5.24 5.73
N ALA A 89 -4.96 5.55 5.69
CA ALA A 89 -5.93 5.09 6.68
C ALA A 89 -6.10 3.57 6.66
N LEU A 90 -6.21 2.97 5.46
CA LEU A 90 -6.29 1.52 5.30
C LEU A 90 -5.01 0.83 5.80
N ASN A 91 -3.84 1.38 5.52
CA ASN A 91 -2.57 0.86 5.99
C ASN A 91 -2.45 0.90 7.53
N PHE A 92 -2.91 1.98 8.16
CA PHE A 92 -2.98 2.08 9.62
C PHE A 92 -3.92 1.04 10.21
N LEU A 93 -5.14 0.92 9.66
CA LEU A 93 -6.12 -0.05 10.12
C LEU A 93 -5.58 -1.48 9.97
N HIS A 94 -4.93 -1.79 8.85
CA HIS A 94 -4.28 -3.07 8.63
C HIS A 94 -3.23 -3.38 9.70
N ALA A 95 -2.29 -2.46 9.95
CA ALA A 95 -1.27 -2.63 10.99
C ALA A 95 -1.87 -2.82 12.39
N ALA A 96 -2.96 -2.12 12.71
CA ALA A 96 -3.66 -2.27 13.97
C ALA A 96 -4.37 -3.63 14.09
N LEU A 97 -4.97 -4.12 13.00
CA LEU A 97 -5.60 -5.44 12.96
C LEU A 97 -4.57 -6.58 13.06
N ASP A 98 -3.37 -6.41 12.51
CA ASP A 98 -2.29 -7.42 12.61
C ASP A 98 -1.88 -7.70 14.07
N LEU A 99 -2.02 -6.73 14.99
CA LEU A 99 -1.78 -6.94 16.42
C LEU A 99 -2.77 -7.92 17.08
N THR A 100 -3.92 -8.16 16.45
CA THR A 100 -4.95 -9.10 16.92
C THR A 100 -4.70 -10.53 16.46
N VAL A 101 -3.86 -10.72 15.43
CA VAL A 101 -3.49 -12.03 14.90
C VAL A 101 -2.48 -12.70 15.83
N LYS A 102 -2.64 -14.01 16.09
CA LYS A 102 -1.77 -14.81 16.96
C LYS A 102 -1.16 -15.99 16.19
N PRO A 103 0.16 -16.25 16.30
CA PRO A 103 1.15 -15.41 16.98
C PRO A 103 1.33 -14.04 16.29
N ILE A 104 1.87 -13.07 17.02
CA ILE A 104 2.14 -11.73 16.46
C ILE A 104 3.42 -11.81 15.63
N GLU A 105 3.30 -11.53 14.34
CA GLU A 105 4.45 -11.46 13.42
C GLU A 105 5.03 -10.04 13.39
N TRP A 106 5.92 -9.74 14.34
CA TRP A 106 6.48 -8.38 14.52
C TRP A 106 7.20 -7.82 13.29
N TYR A 107 7.82 -8.66 12.47
CA TYR A 107 8.49 -8.21 11.25
C TYR A 107 7.48 -7.69 10.21
N GLN A 108 6.26 -8.22 10.18
CA GLN A 108 5.18 -7.69 9.33
C GLN A 108 4.73 -6.33 9.84
N ILE A 109 4.47 -6.21 11.14
CA ILE A 109 4.03 -4.95 11.74
C ILE A 109 5.09 -3.86 11.54
N ALA A 110 6.37 -4.19 11.73
CA ALA A 110 7.47 -3.26 11.50
C ALA A 110 7.49 -2.73 10.05
N LEU A 111 7.32 -3.60 9.06
CA LEU A 111 7.21 -3.20 7.66
C LEU A 111 5.98 -2.31 7.43
N MET A 112 4.82 -2.68 7.97
CA MET A 112 3.59 -1.90 7.82
C MET A 112 3.68 -0.50 8.44
N VAL A 113 4.42 -0.35 9.54
CA VAL A 113 4.72 0.96 10.15
C VAL A 113 5.61 1.81 9.21
N VAL A 114 6.62 1.21 8.58
CA VAL A 114 7.44 1.92 7.57
C VAL A 114 6.57 2.38 6.39
N VAL A 115 5.71 1.50 5.88
CA VAL A 115 4.77 1.82 4.80
C VAL A 115 3.76 2.90 5.22
N PHE A 116 3.35 2.91 6.49
CA PHE A 116 2.46 3.94 7.05
C PHE A 116 3.10 5.33 7.02
N PHE A 117 4.34 5.45 7.52
CA PHE A 117 5.08 6.72 7.46
C PHE A 117 5.33 7.18 6.03
N ASN A 118 5.63 6.26 5.11
CA ASN A 118 5.70 6.57 3.69
C ASN A 118 4.37 7.14 3.16
N GLY A 119 3.23 6.58 3.58
CA GLY A 119 1.89 7.11 3.27
C GLY A 119 1.65 8.51 3.83
N ILE A 120 2.12 8.81 5.05
CA ILE A 120 2.06 10.16 5.61
C ILE A 120 2.86 11.15 4.76
N PHE A 121 4.09 10.82 4.38
CA PHE A 121 4.89 11.69 3.50
C PHE A 121 4.25 11.88 2.13
N LEU A 122 3.61 10.83 1.60
CA LEU A 122 2.86 10.89 0.36
C LEU A 122 1.67 11.83 0.47
N ASN A 123 0.93 11.83 1.58
CA ASN A 123 -0.18 12.76 1.84
C ASN A 123 0.29 14.21 1.90
N ILE A 124 1.42 14.46 2.59
CA ILE A 124 1.99 15.81 2.71
C ILE A 124 2.32 16.35 1.32
N LEU A 125 3.07 15.59 0.52
CA LEU A 125 3.44 16.01 -0.83
C LEU A 125 2.23 16.12 -1.76
N ALA A 126 1.24 15.24 -1.65
CA ALA A 126 0.03 15.31 -2.44
C ALA A 126 -0.83 16.54 -2.08
N PHE A 127 -0.88 16.91 -0.79
CA PHE A 127 -1.54 18.13 -0.34
C PHE A 127 -0.83 19.38 -0.87
N GLU A 128 0.50 19.43 -0.75
CA GLU A 128 1.31 20.51 -1.33
C GLU A 128 1.09 20.62 -2.84
N TRP A 129 1.10 19.50 -3.56
CA TRP A 129 0.91 19.47 -5.01
C TRP A 129 -0.47 19.98 -5.44
N MET A 130 -1.51 19.65 -4.68
CA MET A 130 -2.87 20.13 -4.91
C MET A 130 -3.00 21.64 -4.74
N GLN A 131 -2.15 22.27 -3.92
CA GLN A 131 -2.17 23.71 -3.67
C GLN A 131 -1.40 24.53 -4.73
N VAL A 132 -0.59 23.89 -5.57
CA VAL A 132 0.15 24.58 -6.64
C VAL A 132 -0.80 24.99 -7.76
N PHE A 133 -0.95 26.30 -8.00
CA PHE A 133 -1.76 26.85 -9.09
C PHE A 133 -0.96 26.95 -10.40
#